data_AF-A0A9D8JI47-F1
#
_entry.id   AF-A0A9D8JI47-F1
#
_cell.length_a   1.000
_cell.length_b   1.000
_cell.length_c   1.000
_cell.angle_alpha   90.00
_cell.angle_beta   90.00
_cell.angle_gamma   90.00
#
_symmetry.space_group_name_H-M   'P 1'
#
loop_
_entity.id
_entity.type
_entity.pdbx_description
1 polymer ?
#
loop_
_entity_poly.entity_id
_entity_poly.type
_entity_poly.pdbx_seq_one_letter_code
_entity_poly.pdbx_strand_id
1 'polypeptide(L)'
;MVRVDSRRSLAAYFLALVTMTCSGCKDTAFGGESPMAQGTRGAKEKKTRGTSEPATKPVVFRSRPADEPADGGISATRAGENQGTPLQSILSTIGNIVTGGQQTPGADAGGAGGAGQSGGNPPGDQTITLIQPGPPPCSESHFVPATANPYMAGVAAGSTITYDLAGGGGPDPVDRAPKHNPIQAKIIGDCFAPGKSLIFRVNGTITYDPKVAAINANGRANQIITHQKAGLYGKSDISAPFCALLAVFLDDSDPSNQAAPGPLSFATPQSRDYESLSPGLGQVFFIGTGLRSNGEFHRVVVPPRATRLYFAVMDTYQWNNNLGGVRVQMFGINP
;
A
#
# COMPACT_ATOMS: atom_id res chain seq x y z
N MET A 1 -46.92 -22.30 10.73
CA MET A 1 -46.75 -22.50 12.18
C MET A 1 -45.82 -23.68 12.42
N VAL A 2 -44.51 -23.45 12.42
CA VAL A 2 -43.48 -24.36 12.96
C VAL A 2 -42.40 -23.45 13.53
N ARG A 3 -42.28 -23.42 14.86
CA ARG A 3 -41.15 -22.84 15.59
C ARG A 3 -40.00 -23.84 15.52
N VAL A 4 -38.80 -23.38 15.18
CA VAL A 4 -37.57 -24.06 15.57
C VAL A 4 -36.71 -23.06 16.33
N ASP A 5 -36.35 -23.52 17.52
CA ASP A 5 -35.81 -22.74 18.61
C ASP A 5 -34.29 -22.58 18.50
N SER A 6 -33.81 -21.57 19.22
CA SER A 6 -32.44 -21.09 19.26
C SER A 6 -31.59 -21.80 20.33
N ARG A 7 -30.26 -21.75 20.10
CA ARG A 7 -29.14 -21.90 21.06
C ARG A 7 -28.58 -23.30 21.32
N ARG A 8 -27.27 -23.40 21.04
CA ARG A 8 -26.15 -24.15 21.68
C ARG A 8 -25.14 -24.47 20.56
N SER A 9 -23.81 -24.40 20.69
CA SER A 9 -22.86 -23.89 21.66
C SER A 9 -21.50 -23.87 20.94
N LEU A 10 -20.64 -22.93 21.31
CA LEU A 10 -19.24 -22.83 20.92
C LEU A 10 -18.40 -24.04 21.36
N ALA A 11 -17.24 -24.15 20.69
CA ALA A 11 -15.97 -24.78 21.08
C ALA A 11 -15.76 -26.27 20.73
N ALA A 12 -14.85 -26.51 19.75
CA ALA A 12 -13.66 -27.35 19.88
C ALA A 12 -13.10 -27.71 18.48
N TYR A 13 -12.01 -27.08 18.04
CA TYR A 13 -11.08 -27.69 17.07
C TYR A 13 -9.68 -27.12 17.30
N PHE A 14 -8.95 -27.76 18.21
CA PHE A 14 -7.50 -27.71 18.32
C PHE A 14 -7.08 -29.15 18.60
N LEU A 15 -6.23 -29.71 17.73
CA LEU A 15 -5.21 -30.75 17.94
C LEU A 15 -5.11 -31.65 16.71
N ALA A 16 -4.17 -31.34 15.81
CA ALA A 16 -3.60 -32.32 14.90
C ALA A 16 -2.10 -32.40 15.22
N LEU A 17 -1.76 -33.39 16.05
CA LEU A 17 -0.38 -33.73 16.39
C LEU A 17 0.22 -34.53 15.23
N VAL A 18 1.43 -34.12 14.86
CA VAL A 18 2.35 -34.81 13.95
C VAL A 18 2.73 -36.17 14.56
N THR A 19 2.41 -37.26 13.88
CA THR A 19 3.07 -38.56 14.10
C THR A 19 4.29 -38.68 13.21
N MET A 20 5.47 -38.63 13.84
CA MET A 20 6.74 -39.10 13.29
C MET A 20 6.76 -40.63 13.28
N THR A 21 7.21 -41.23 12.17
CA THR A 21 7.83 -42.56 12.17
C THR A 21 9.31 -42.38 11.85
N CYS A 22 10.17 -42.52 12.86
CA CYS A 22 11.60 -42.72 12.67
C CYS A 22 11.89 -44.20 12.94
N SER A 23 12.17 -44.94 11.87
CA SER A 23 12.59 -46.34 11.92
C SER A 23 14.12 -46.34 11.95
N GLY A 24 14.71 -46.82 13.04
CA GLY A 24 16.16 -46.81 13.19
C GLY A 24 16.63 -47.18 14.59
N CYS A 25 16.31 -48.40 15.03
CA CYS A 25 17.00 -49.06 16.13
C CYS A 25 18.52 -49.06 15.91
N LYS A 26 19.28 -48.77 16.96
CA LYS A 26 20.38 -49.65 17.38
C LYS A 26 20.71 -49.47 18.86
N ASP A 27 20.89 -50.63 19.46
CA ASP A 27 21.08 -50.95 20.87
C ASP A 27 22.28 -50.25 21.52
N THR A 28 22.18 -49.99 22.82
CA THR A 28 23.09 -50.60 23.81
C THR A 28 22.49 -50.48 25.22
N ALA A 29 22.69 -51.56 25.97
CA ALA A 29 22.05 -51.87 27.25
C ALA A 29 22.84 -51.38 28.47
N PHE A 30 22.35 -51.79 29.64
CA PHE A 30 22.81 -51.62 31.03
C PHE A 30 22.27 -50.36 31.72
N GLY A 31 21.47 -50.43 32.80
CA GLY A 31 21.24 -51.48 33.79
C GLY A 31 21.47 -50.86 35.18
N GLY A 32 20.46 -50.88 36.06
CA GLY A 32 20.62 -50.44 37.45
C GLY A 32 19.35 -49.90 38.09
N GLU A 33 18.63 -50.78 38.79
CA GLU A 33 17.48 -50.47 39.64
C GLU A 33 17.88 -49.91 41.02
N SER A 34 17.07 -48.95 41.52
CA SER A 34 16.59 -48.79 42.91
C SER A 34 17.55 -48.43 44.07
N PRO A 35 17.03 -47.98 45.25
CA PRO A 35 16.01 -46.95 45.50
C PRO A 35 16.34 -46.02 46.70
N MET A 36 15.41 -45.11 47.03
CA MET A 36 15.13 -44.54 48.38
C MET A 36 16.16 -43.64 49.09
N ALA A 37 15.77 -42.39 49.35
CA ALA A 37 15.79 -41.80 50.70
C ALA A 37 15.01 -40.47 50.76
N GLN A 38 13.92 -40.47 51.53
CA GLN A 38 13.30 -39.28 52.11
C GLN A 38 14.21 -38.76 53.23
N GLY A 39 14.38 -37.43 53.32
CA GLY A 39 15.13 -36.78 54.39
C GLY A 39 14.64 -35.35 54.62
N THR A 40 13.88 -35.18 55.70
CA THR A 40 13.27 -33.92 56.13
C THR A 40 14.21 -33.04 56.98
N ARG A 41 13.85 -31.75 57.06
CA ARG A 41 14.16 -30.72 58.10
C ARG A 41 15.51 -30.02 58.04
N GLY A 42 15.44 -28.69 58.17
CA GLY A 42 16.58 -27.88 58.62
C GLY A 42 16.41 -26.38 58.37
N ALA A 43 15.45 -25.74 59.05
CA ALA A 43 15.45 -24.28 59.17
C ALA A 43 16.70 -23.81 59.92
N LYS A 44 17.47 -22.88 59.33
CA LYS A 44 18.37 -21.99 60.06
C LYS A 44 18.37 -20.61 59.41
N GLU A 45 17.63 -19.74 60.06
CA GLU A 45 17.80 -18.30 60.12
C GLU A 45 19.23 -17.97 60.59
N LYS A 46 19.87 -16.96 59.98
CA LYS A 46 20.49 -15.78 60.61
C LYS A 46 21.63 -15.21 59.76
N LYS A 47 21.55 -13.90 59.51
CA LYS A 47 22.59 -12.88 59.77
C LYS A 47 22.90 -11.97 58.58
N THR A 48 22.58 -10.71 58.84
CA THR A 48 22.85 -9.46 58.16
C THR A 48 24.34 -9.13 58.00
N ARG A 49 24.69 -8.59 56.83
CA ARG A 49 25.75 -7.58 56.53
C ARG A 49 25.55 -7.24 55.04
N GLY A 50 25.39 -6.01 54.58
CA GLY A 50 26.05 -4.78 54.98
C GLY A 50 27.05 -4.39 53.89
N THR A 51 26.66 -3.40 53.08
CA THR A 51 27.47 -2.45 52.29
C THR A 51 28.36 -2.98 51.15
N SER A 52 28.09 -2.53 49.91
CA SER A 52 28.85 -1.47 49.23
C SER A 52 28.44 -1.32 47.76
N GLU A 53 27.92 -0.15 47.39
CA GLU A 53 27.98 0.38 46.01
C GLU A 53 29.43 0.52 45.55
N PRO A 54 29.66 0.49 44.23
CA PRO A 54 30.48 1.56 43.67
C PRO A 54 29.85 2.21 42.44
N ALA A 55 29.68 3.52 42.59
CA ALA A 55 29.85 4.63 41.65
C ALA A 55 29.98 4.32 40.15
N THR A 56 29.06 4.95 39.42
CA THR A 56 29.09 5.39 38.03
C THR A 56 30.43 5.95 37.54
N LYS A 57 30.84 5.56 36.33
CA LYS A 57 31.72 6.34 35.45
C LYS A 57 30.97 6.75 34.17
N PRO A 58 30.97 8.04 33.79
CA PRO A 58 30.40 8.47 32.52
C PRO A 58 31.37 8.15 31.38
N VAL A 59 30.89 7.41 30.37
CA VAL A 59 31.62 7.17 29.13
C VAL A 59 31.40 8.37 28.21
N VAL A 60 32.46 9.16 28.03
CA VAL A 60 32.53 10.25 27.05
C VAL A 60 32.94 9.65 25.70
N PHE A 61 32.01 9.53 24.75
CA PHE A 61 32.36 9.26 23.35
C PHE A 61 32.70 10.58 22.65
N ARG A 62 33.99 10.77 22.35
CA ARG A 62 34.46 11.80 21.42
C ARG A 62 34.23 11.33 19.99
N SER A 63 33.45 12.10 19.25
CA SER A 63 33.33 12.05 17.79
C SER A 63 34.69 12.28 17.12
N ARG A 64 35.06 11.39 16.20
CA ARG A 64 36.13 11.63 15.22
C ARG A 64 35.53 11.86 13.82
N PRO A 65 36.20 12.66 12.97
CA PRO A 65 35.66 13.18 11.72
C PRO A 65 35.78 12.16 10.57
N ALA A 66 35.09 12.51 9.49
CA ALA A 66 34.99 11.81 8.22
C ALA A 66 36.33 11.50 7.55
N ASP A 67 36.45 10.28 7.04
CA ASP A 67 37.38 9.90 5.98
C ASP A 67 36.56 9.27 4.83
N GLU A 68 36.30 10.06 3.79
CA GLU A 68 36.27 9.63 2.38
C GLU A 68 37.69 9.90 1.81
N PRO A 69 38.15 9.33 0.67
CA PRO A 69 37.37 8.77 -0.44
C PRO A 69 37.94 7.46 -1.04
N ALA A 70 37.17 6.81 -1.91
CA ALA A 70 37.74 6.00 -2.99
C ALA A 70 36.83 6.00 -4.22
N ASP A 71 37.31 6.76 -5.19
CA ASP A 71 36.93 6.83 -6.59
C ASP A 71 36.90 5.44 -7.25
N GLY A 72 35.87 5.17 -8.05
CA GLY A 72 35.54 3.84 -8.54
C GLY A 72 34.71 3.84 -9.82
N GLY A 73 35.28 4.39 -10.89
CA GLY A 73 35.17 3.89 -12.26
C GLY A 73 33.77 3.54 -12.82
N ILE A 74 33.14 4.51 -13.48
CA ILE A 74 32.01 4.29 -14.38
C ILE A 74 32.54 3.67 -15.67
N SER A 75 32.19 2.40 -15.94
CA SER A 75 32.35 1.77 -17.26
C SER A 75 31.03 1.86 -18.01
N ALA A 76 30.98 2.74 -19.01
CA ALA A 76 29.89 2.83 -19.97
C ALA A 76 30.02 1.70 -20.99
N THR A 77 29.06 0.78 -21.01
CA THR A 77 28.85 -0.12 -22.15
C THR A 77 27.60 0.29 -22.93
N ARG A 78 27.78 0.12 -24.24
CA ARG A 78 27.13 0.78 -25.37
C ARG A 78 25.75 0.19 -25.69
N ALA A 79 24.86 1.12 -26.05
CA ALA A 79 23.70 1.03 -26.94
C ALA A 79 23.31 -0.34 -27.52
N GLY A 80 22.07 -0.74 -27.25
CA GLY A 80 21.28 -1.62 -28.11
C GLY A 80 20.00 -0.89 -28.50
N GLU A 81 19.93 -0.47 -29.76
CA GLU A 81 18.71 0.00 -30.42
C GLU A 81 17.63 -1.08 -30.37
N ASN A 82 16.39 -0.71 -30.04
CA ASN A 82 15.25 -1.50 -30.44
C ASN A 82 14.12 -0.55 -30.85
N GLN A 83 13.82 -0.58 -32.14
CA GLN A 83 12.70 0.12 -32.75
C GLN A 83 11.39 -0.61 -32.40
N GLY A 84 10.38 0.15 -32.00
CA GLY A 84 9.05 -0.35 -31.71
C GLY A 84 8.04 0.79 -31.62
N THR A 85 7.47 1.13 -32.78
CA THR A 85 6.15 1.78 -33.03
C THR A 85 5.50 2.67 -31.94
N PRO A 86 5.20 3.95 -32.24
CA PRO A 86 4.39 4.77 -31.34
C PRO A 86 2.90 4.42 -31.43
N LEU A 87 2.33 3.95 -30.32
CA LEU A 87 0.89 3.90 -30.08
C LEU A 87 0.36 5.33 -29.93
N GLN A 88 -0.04 5.93 -31.04
CA GLN A 88 -0.86 7.14 -31.11
C GLN A 88 -2.14 6.78 -31.86
N SER A 89 -3.21 6.40 -31.14
CA SER A 89 -4.61 6.42 -31.60
C SER A 89 -5.48 5.53 -30.72
N ILE A 90 -5.93 5.99 -29.54
CA ILE A 90 -7.30 5.79 -29.02
C ILE A 90 -7.54 6.89 -27.97
N LEU A 91 -7.92 8.09 -28.37
CA LEU A 91 -8.59 9.09 -27.50
C LEU A 91 -9.27 10.13 -28.39
N SER A 92 -10.36 9.70 -29.02
CA SER A 92 -11.25 10.56 -29.79
C SER A 92 -12.60 9.86 -29.86
N THR A 93 -13.41 9.99 -28.81
CA THR A 93 -14.89 9.98 -28.86
C THR A 93 -15.38 10.33 -27.45
N ILE A 94 -15.33 11.62 -27.06
CA ILE A 94 -16.35 12.25 -26.20
C ILE A 94 -16.35 13.76 -26.52
N GLY A 95 -17.47 14.25 -27.07
CA GLY A 95 -17.97 15.60 -26.85
C GLY A 95 -17.40 16.74 -27.70
N ASN A 96 -18.10 17.07 -28.79
CA ASN A 96 -18.66 18.42 -29.02
C ASN A 96 -19.48 18.40 -30.32
N ILE A 97 -20.76 18.04 -30.19
CA ILE A 97 -21.84 18.46 -31.08
C ILE A 97 -22.49 19.67 -30.39
N VAL A 98 -22.93 20.67 -31.19
CA VAL A 98 -23.52 22.00 -30.87
C VAL A 98 -22.52 23.10 -31.27
N THR A 99 -22.73 23.92 -32.30
CA THR A 99 -23.95 24.57 -32.80
C THR A 99 -24.08 24.53 -34.33
N GLY A 100 -25.25 24.09 -34.83
CA GLY A 100 -25.67 24.33 -36.22
C GLY A 100 -26.23 25.74 -36.38
N GLY A 101 -25.69 26.49 -37.34
CA GLY A 101 -26.32 27.68 -37.90
C GLY A 101 -26.81 27.36 -39.31
N GLN A 102 -28.11 27.09 -39.46
CA GLN A 102 -28.80 27.08 -40.75
C GLN A 102 -28.92 28.53 -41.25
N GLN A 103 -28.38 28.83 -42.43
CA GLN A 103 -28.82 29.96 -43.25
C GLN A 103 -29.46 29.42 -44.54
N THR A 104 -30.65 29.93 -44.81
CA THR A 104 -31.54 29.63 -45.94
C THR A 104 -31.02 30.19 -47.27
N PRO A 105 -31.39 29.62 -48.43
CA PRO A 105 -31.09 30.21 -49.74
C PRO A 105 -32.17 31.23 -50.13
N GLY A 106 -31.74 32.47 -50.39
CA GLY A 106 -32.55 33.51 -51.01
C GLY A 106 -31.86 34.02 -52.28
N ALA A 107 -32.57 33.90 -53.41
CA ALA A 107 -32.18 34.47 -54.69
C ALA A 107 -32.44 35.99 -54.70
N ASP A 108 -31.56 36.79 -55.31
CA ASP A 108 -31.97 37.79 -56.31
C ASP A 108 -30.76 38.45 -57.01
N ALA A 109 -31.06 38.97 -58.21
CA ALA A 109 -30.13 39.40 -59.24
C ALA A 109 -29.68 40.87 -59.15
N GLY A 110 -28.54 41.17 -59.81
CA GLY A 110 -28.32 42.43 -60.53
C GLY A 110 -27.28 43.40 -59.93
N GLY A 111 -26.35 43.87 -60.77
CA GLY A 111 -25.60 45.11 -60.51
C GLY A 111 -24.13 45.08 -60.90
N ALA A 112 -23.78 45.77 -61.99
CA ALA A 112 -22.44 45.91 -62.54
C ALA A 112 -21.58 46.96 -61.82
N GLY A 113 -20.25 46.80 -61.93
CA GLY A 113 -19.28 47.90 -61.99
C GLY A 113 -18.40 48.10 -60.75
N GLY A 114 -17.07 48.03 -60.94
CA GLY A 114 -16.11 48.56 -59.97
C GLY A 114 -14.77 47.84 -59.95
N ALA A 115 -13.81 48.32 -60.74
CA ALA A 115 -12.41 47.92 -60.66
C ALA A 115 -11.80 48.37 -59.32
N GLY A 116 -11.04 47.49 -58.64
CA GLY A 116 -10.38 47.81 -57.38
C GLY A 116 -9.39 46.73 -56.92
N GLN A 117 -8.13 46.93 -57.30
CA GLN A 117 -6.87 46.53 -56.64
C GLN A 117 -6.75 45.17 -55.94
N SER A 118 -5.90 44.33 -56.53
CA SER A 118 -5.31 43.12 -55.95
C SER A 118 -4.27 43.45 -54.88
N GLY A 119 -4.58 43.17 -53.62
CA GLY A 119 -3.62 43.09 -52.51
C GLY A 119 -3.74 41.73 -51.84
N GLY A 120 -3.07 40.71 -52.39
CA GLY A 120 -3.04 39.37 -51.83
C GLY A 120 -2.19 39.33 -50.56
N ASN A 121 -2.84 39.33 -49.39
CA ASN A 121 -2.20 38.84 -48.17
C ASN A 121 -2.06 37.32 -48.27
N PRO A 122 -0.89 36.73 -47.97
CA PRO A 122 -0.78 35.28 -47.88
C PRO A 122 -1.73 34.77 -46.78
N PRO A 123 -2.33 33.59 -46.95
CA PRO A 123 -3.17 33.00 -45.92
C PRO A 123 -2.35 32.90 -44.65
N GLY A 124 -2.79 33.62 -43.61
CA GLY A 124 -2.19 33.55 -42.30
C GLY A 124 -2.13 32.09 -41.87
N ASP A 125 -0.92 31.66 -41.51
CA ASP A 125 -0.63 30.36 -40.92
C ASP A 125 -1.45 30.24 -39.63
N GLN A 126 -2.64 29.64 -39.75
CA GLN A 126 -3.49 29.26 -38.63
C GLN A 126 -2.83 28.04 -37.98
N THR A 127 -1.78 28.29 -37.21
CA THR A 127 -1.21 27.29 -36.31
C THR A 127 -2.28 26.97 -35.26
N ILE A 128 -3.04 25.90 -35.53
CA ILE A 128 -3.94 25.27 -34.57
C ILE A 128 -3.05 24.76 -33.43
N THR A 129 -2.87 25.60 -32.42
CA THR A 129 -2.28 25.19 -31.17
C THR A 129 -3.30 24.28 -30.51
N LEU A 130 -3.11 22.96 -30.66
CA LEU A 130 -3.83 21.97 -29.87
C LEU A 130 -3.45 22.23 -28.41
N ILE A 131 -4.29 22.99 -27.70
CA ILE A 131 -4.22 23.11 -26.26
C ILE A 131 -4.45 21.69 -25.74
N GLN A 132 -3.37 20.98 -25.41
CA GLN A 132 -3.45 19.75 -24.63
C GLN A 132 -4.28 20.11 -23.40
N PRO A 133 -5.47 19.51 -23.18
CA PRO A 133 -6.20 19.76 -21.97
C PRO A 133 -5.23 19.46 -20.82
N GLY A 134 -4.97 20.46 -19.99
CA GLY A 134 -4.16 20.26 -18.80
C GLY A 134 -4.68 19.05 -18.03
N PRO A 135 -3.84 18.37 -17.23
CA PRO A 135 -4.31 17.27 -16.41
C PRO A 135 -5.59 17.71 -15.69
N PRO A 136 -6.67 16.90 -15.73
CA PRO A 136 -7.94 17.30 -15.15
C PRO A 136 -7.70 17.82 -13.72
N PRO A 137 -8.42 18.87 -13.29
CA PRO A 137 -8.10 19.67 -12.09
C PRO A 137 -8.05 18.85 -10.78
N CYS A 138 -8.42 17.57 -10.84
CA CYS A 138 -8.42 16.63 -9.75
C CYS A 138 -7.51 15.42 -10.00
N SER A 139 -6.24 15.62 -10.35
CA SER A 139 -5.27 14.52 -10.41
C SER A 139 -3.95 14.82 -9.71
N GLU A 140 -3.43 13.82 -9.01
CA GLU A 140 -2.13 13.88 -8.31
C GLU A 140 -1.38 12.56 -8.51
N SER A 141 -0.04 12.64 -8.46
CA SER A 141 0.83 11.48 -8.60
C SER A 141 1.74 11.31 -7.39
N HIS A 142 1.80 10.08 -6.89
CA HIS A 142 2.58 9.71 -5.71
C HIS A 142 3.45 8.50 -6.02
N PHE A 143 4.71 8.53 -5.59
CA PHE A 143 5.53 7.33 -5.55
C PHE A 143 5.38 6.67 -4.19
N VAL A 144 4.96 5.41 -4.16
CA VAL A 144 4.72 4.60 -2.97
C VAL A 144 5.83 3.55 -2.89
N PRO A 145 6.79 3.68 -1.95
CA PRO A 145 7.83 2.68 -1.79
C PRO A 145 7.23 1.37 -1.27
N ALA A 146 7.84 0.24 -1.64
CA ALA A 146 7.41 -1.07 -1.16
C ALA A 146 7.49 -1.22 0.38
N THR A 147 8.29 -0.37 1.03
CA THR A 147 8.47 -0.29 2.48
C THR A 147 7.36 0.49 3.21
N ALA A 148 6.37 1.01 2.49
CA ALA A 148 5.25 1.75 3.08
C ALA A 148 4.30 0.81 3.85
N ASN A 149 4.33 0.88 5.18
CA ASN A 149 3.50 0.04 6.06
C ASN A 149 2.14 0.71 6.34
N PRO A 150 0.99 0.09 6.02
CA PRO A 150 -0.34 0.69 6.20
C PRO A 150 -0.67 1.03 7.66
N TYR A 151 -0.17 0.24 8.61
CA TYR A 151 -0.46 0.40 10.04
C TYR A 151 0.27 1.60 10.65
N MET A 152 1.27 2.13 9.94
CA MET A 152 2.00 3.35 10.31
C MET A 152 1.37 4.63 9.72
N ALA A 153 0.21 4.55 9.06
CA ALA A 153 -0.45 5.73 8.48
C ALA A 153 -0.80 6.77 9.56
N GLY A 154 -0.27 7.99 9.43
CA GLY A 154 -0.59 9.08 10.34
C GLY A 154 -0.12 8.92 11.79
N VAL A 155 0.74 7.94 12.10
CA VAL A 155 1.34 7.80 13.44
C VAL A 155 2.54 8.73 13.59
N ALA A 156 2.77 9.22 14.81
CA ALA A 156 3.86 10.15 15.11
C ALA A 156 5.25 9.50 14.97
N ALA A 157 6.26 10.31 14.67
CA ALA A 157 7.66 9.88 14.63
C ALA A 157 8.10 9.27 15.97
N GLY A 158 8.91 8.21 15.91
CA GLY A 158 9.32 7.45 17.09
C GLY A 158 8.42 6.25 17.42
N SER A 159 7.21 6.16 16.84
CA SER A 159 6.36 4.98 16.95
C SER A 159 7.02 3.75 16.31
N THR A 160 6.78 2.58 16.88
CA THR A 160 7.35 1.31 16.42
C THR A 160 6.32 0.18 16.38
N ILE A 161 6.48 -0.75 15.45
CA ILE A 161 5.78 -2.04 15.45
C ILE A 161 6.86 -3.12 15.52
N THR A 162 6.82 -3.97 16.55
CA THR A 162 7.75 -5.09 16.72
C THR A 162 7.04 -6.40 16.40
N TYR A 163 7.66 -7.23 15.56
CA TYR A 163 7.12 -8.50 15.10
C TYR A 163 7.76 -9.70 15.78
N ASP A 164 6.99 -10.78 15.89
CA ASP A 164 7.44 -12.04 16.46
C ASP A 164 8.02 -12.90 15.34
N LEU A 165 9.35 -12.85 15.15
CA LEU A 165 10.02 -13.66 14.13
C LEU A 165 10.34 -15.04 14.69
N ALA A 166 9.49 -16.03 14.39
CA ALA A 166 9.82 -17.42 14.68
C ALA A 166 11.12 -17.80 13.94
N GLY A 167 12.20 -18.08 14.68
CA GLY A 167 13.48 -18.54 14.11
C GLY A 167 14.63 -17.52 14.04
N GLY A 168 14.49 -16.31 14.60
CA GLY A 168 15.64 -15.42 14.87
C GLY A 168 16.42 -14.87 13.66
N GLY A 169 15.82 -14.84 12.46
CA GLY A 169 16.57 -14.71 11.20
C GLY A 169 16.44 -13.41 10.40
N GLY A 170 16.15 -12.25 11.00
CA GLY A 170 16.09 -10.97 10.28
C GLY A 170 16.67 -9.81 11.10
N PRO A 171 17.43 -8.87 10.49
CA PRO A 171 18.25 -7.91 11.24
C PRO A 171 17.48 -6.76 11.92
N ASP A 172 16.20 -6.55 11.59
CA ASP A 172 15.34 -5.61 12.31
C ASP A 172 13.90 -6.14 12.32
N PRO A 173 13.38 -6.68 13.44
CA PRO A 173 11.98 -7.08 13.58
C PRO A 173 11.06 -5.87 13.76
N VAL A 174 11.53 -4.66 13.46
CA VAL A 174 10.83 -3.42 13.80
C VAL A 174 10.61 -2.54 12.58
N ASP A 175 9.35 -2.15 12.38
CA ASP A 175 9.00 -1.00 11.55
C ASP A 175 8.90 0.25 12.43
N ARG A 176 9.50 1.35 11.97
CA ARG A 176 9.61 2.61 12.72
C ARG A 176 9.17 3.81 11.92
N ALA A 177 8.50 4.76 12.59
CA ALA A 177 8.15 6.05 12.03
C ALA A 177 9.34 7.02 12.16
N PRO A 178 9.65 7.84 11.14
CA PRO A 178 8.92 7.99 9.88
C PRO A 178 9.37 7.05 8.75
N LYS A 179 10.40 6.21 8.97
CA LYS A 179 11.04 5.40 7.91
C LYS A 179 10.06 4.53 7.12
N HIS A 180 9.06 3.95 7.79
CA HIS A 180 8.04 3.08 7.15
C HIS A 180 6.65 3.71 7.14
N ASN A 181 6.56 5.03 7.39
CA ASN A 181 5.29 5.71 7.25
C ASN A 181 4.84 5.63 5.79
N PRO A 182 3.56 5.35 5.54
CA PRO A 182 3.03 5.31 4.20
C PRO A 182 2.89 6.72 3.64
N ILE A 183 2.71 6.79 2.33
CA ILE A 183 2.66 8.07 1.62
C ILE A 183 1.28 8.68 1.81
N GLN A 184 1.24 9.85 2.44
CA GLN A 184 0.02 10.65 2.46
C GLN A 184 -0.22 11.24 1.07
N ALA A 185 -1.39 10.95 0.51
CA ALA A 185 -1.86 11.57 -0.72
C ALA A 185 -2.01 13.08 -0.51
N LYS A 186 -1.65 13.85 -1.54
CA LYS A 186 -1.96 15.27 -1.57
C LYS A 186 -3.44 15.39 -1.94
N ILE A 187 -4.21 16.03 -1.07
CA ILE A 187 -5.65 16.19 -1.25
C ILE A 187 -5.92 17.25 -2.33
N ILE A 188 -6.81 16.91 -3.27
CA ILE A 188 -7.06 17.71 -4.48
C ILE A 188 -8.40 18.41 -4.39
N GLY A 189 -8.43 19.58 -3.74
CA GLY A 189 -9.63 20.43 -3.64
C GLY A 189 -10.90 19.65 -3.28
N ASP A 190 -12.02 20.01 -3.92
CA ASP A 190 -13.35 19.45 -3.64
C ASP A 190 -13.53 18.00 -4.13
N CYS A 191 -12.56 17.48 -4.88
CA CYS A 191 -12.62 16.11 -5.41
C CYS A 191 -12.35 15.03 -4.35
N PHE A 192 -11.86 15.43 -3.18
CA PHE A 192 -11.77 14.57 -2.01
C PHE A 192 -12.92 14.80 -1.01
N ALA A 193 -13.98 15.52 -1.40
CA ALA A 193 -15.13 15.69 -0.51
C ALA A 193 -15.82 14.34 -0.23
N PRO A 194 -16.39 14.15 0.98
CA PRO A 194 -17.18 12.96 1.29
C PRO A 194 -18.24 12.64 0.23
N GLY A 195 -18.38 11.36 -0.13
CA GLY A 195 -19.31 10.90 -1.16
C GLY A 195 -18.80 11.04 -2.60
N LYS A 196 -17.70 11.75 -2.85
CA LYS A 196 -17.02 11.73 -4.16
C LYS A 196 -16.28 10.42 -4.35
N SER A 197 -16.06 10.06 -5.62
CA SER A 197 -15.34 8.84 -5.98
C SER A 197 -13.93 9.15 -6.46
N LEU A 198 -13.01 8.27 -6.07
CA LEU A 198 -11.62 8.25 -6.53
C LEU A 198 -11.41 7.04 -7.45
N ILE A 199 -10.60 7.23 -8.48
CA ILE A 199 -10.07 6.15 -9.32
C ILE A 199 -8.54 6.23 -9.34
N PHE A 200 -7.89 5.10 -9.61
CA PHE A 200 -6.43 5.00 -9.53
C PHE A 200 -5.86 4.36 -10.79
N ARG A 201 -4.75 4.92 -11.28
CA ARG A 201 -3.87 4.26 -12.25
C ARG A 201 -2.56 3.95 -11.54
N VAL A 202 -2.10 2.71 -11.65
CA VAL A 202 -0.94 2.25 -10.90
C VAL A 202 0.02 1.53 -11.81
N ASN A 203 1.29 1.92 -11.76
CA ASN A 203 2.38 1.26 -12.47
C ASN A 203 3.62 1.12 -11.60
N GLY A 204 4.48 0.16 -11.93
CA GLY A 204 5.65 -0.22 -11.14
C GLY A 204 5.51 -1.62 -10.58
N THR A 205 6.49 -2.01 -9.78
CA THR A 205 6.59 -3.36 -9.24
C THR A 205 7.06 -3.37 -7.79
N ILE A 206 6.62 -4.38 -7.06
CA ILE A 206 6.82 -4.56 -5.62
C ILE A 206 7.33 -5.98 -5.42
N THR A 207 8.29 -6.16 -4.51
CA THR A 207 8.62 -7.47 -3.93
C THR A 207 8.83 -7.35 -2.43
N TYR A 208 8.53 -8.44 -1.71
CA TYR A 208 8.73 -8.55 -0.27
C TYR A 208 10.06 -9.19 0.13
N ASP A 209 10.79 -9.72 -0.86
CA ASP A 209 12.10 -10.31 -0.64
C ASP A 209 12.94 -10.08 -1.92
N PRO A 210 14.20 -9.64 -1.81
CA PRO A 210 15.10 -9.47 -2.95
C PRO A 210 15.27 -10.71 -3.84
N LYS A 211 15.04 -11.91 -3.30
CA LYS A 211 15.12 -13.19 -4.01
C LYS A 211 13.82 -13.56 -4.71
N VAL A 212 12.75 -12.84 -4.43
CA VAL A 212 11.42 -13.07 -4.99
C VAL A 212 11.19 -12.08 -6.14
N ALA A 213 10.72 -12.59 -7.27
CA ALA A 213 10.44 -11.76 -8.43
C ALA A 213 9.41 -10.66 -8.10
N ALA A 214 9.73 -9.43 -8.49
CA ALA A 214 8.84 -8.29 -8.32
C ALA A 214 7.63 -8.42 -9.26
N ILE A 215 6.48 -7.99 -8.76
CA ILE A 215 5.18 -8.12 -9.44
C ILE A 215 4.43 -6.79 -9.38
N ASN A 216 3.36 -6.66 -10.16
CA ASN A 216 2.54 -5.45 -10.17
C ASN A 216 1.71 -5.31 -8.86
N ALA A 217 1.02 -4.18 -8.77
CA ALA A 217 0.24 -3.78 -7.60
C ALA A 217 -0.97 -4.66 -7.26
N ASN A 218 -1.40 -5.60 -8.12
CA ASN A 218 -2.45 -6.56 -7.74
C ASN A 218 -1.98 -7.58 -6.69
N GLY A 219 -0.66 -7.69 -6.52
CA GLY A 219 -0.08 -8.63 -5.58
C GLY A 219 -0.14 -10.08 -6.06
N ARG A 220 0.34 -10.99 -5.22
CA ARG A 220 0.35 -12.44 -5.45
C ARG A 220 -1.02 -12.99 -5.15
N ALA A 221 -1.92 -13.00 -6.14
CA ALA A 221 -3.34 -13.32 -5.97
C ALA A 221 -3.64 -14.67 -5.29
N ASN A 222 -2.69 -15.62 -5.31
CA ASN A 222 -2.80 -16.94 -4.67
C ASN A 222 -2.15 -17.01 -3.26
N GLN A 223 -1.64 -15.89 -2.75
CA GLN A 223 -1.04 -15.76 -1.43
C GLN A 223 -1.80 -14.69 -0.64
N ILE A 224 -2.92 -15.10 -0.06
CA ILE A 224 -3.74 -14.24 0.78
C ILE A 224 -3.17 -14.27 2.19
N ILE A 225 -2.86 -13.10 2.71
CA ILE A 225 -2.25 -12.91 4.02
C ILE A 225 -3.03 -11.88 4.85
N THR A 226 -2.70 -11.83 6.14
CA THR A 226 -3.18 -10.86 7.13
C THR A 226 -1.98 -10.27 7.86
N HIS A 227 -2.16 -9.16 8.57
CA HIS A 227 -1.07 -8.59 9.35
C HIS A 227 -0.85 -9.39 10.65
N GLN A 228 0.41 -9.67 11.00
CA GLN A 228 0.75 -10.49 12.16
C GLN A 228 0.15 -9.95 13.47
N LYS A 229 0.02 -8.62 13.60
CA LYS A 229 -0.52 -7.96 14.79
C LYS A 229 -2.01 -7.61 14.68
N ALA A 230 -2.71 -8.11 13.65
CA ALA A 230 -4.08 -7.75 13.32
C ALA A 230 -4.25 -6.21 13.16
N GLY A 231 -5.41 -5.67 13.52
CA GLY A 231 -5.66 -4.24 13.50
C GLY A 231 -4.83 -3.50 14.54
N LEU A 232 -4.16 -2.41 14.13
CA LEU A 232 -3.20 -1.69 14.97
C LEU A 232 -3.22 -0.18 14.68
N TYR A 233 -2.99 0.62 15.73
CA TYR A 233 -2.96 2.10 15.66
C TYR A 233 -4.17 2.71 14.94
N GLY A 234 -5.38 2.22 15.23
CA GLY A 234 -6.62 2.71 14.61
C GLY A 234 -6.85 2.22 13.17
N LYS A 235 -6.05 1.28 12.66
CA LYS A 235 -6.24 0.68 11.32
C LYS A 235 -6.76 -0.73 11.46
N SER A 236 -7.77 -1.08 10.66
CA SER A 236 -8.26 -2.45 10.61
C SER A 236 -7.17 -3.39 10.14
N ASP A 237 -7.28 -4.67 10.51
CA ASP A 237 -6.60 -5.71 9.74
C ASP A 237 -7.18 -5.78 8.30
N ILE A 238 -6.60 -6.61 7.47
CA ILE A 238 -7.06 -6.88 6.10
C ILE A 238 -6.65 -8.29 5.69
N SER A 239 -7.51 -8.98 4.94
CA SER A 239 -7.11 -10.18 4.17
C SER A 239 -6.89 -9.80 2.72
N ALA A 240 -5.65 -9.79 2.24
CA ALA A 240 -5.33 -9.34 0.87
C ALA A 240 -4.12 -10.10 0.28
N PRO A 241 -3.93 -10.05 -1.06
CA PRO A 241 -2.74 -10.61 -1.68
C PRO A 241 -1.44 -9.97 -1.18
N PHE A 242 -0.41 -10.78 -1.01
CA PHE A 242 0.96 -10.32 -0.74
C PHE A 242 1.42 -9.30 -1.79
N CYS A 243 2.10 -8.22 -1.39
CA CYS A 243 2.54 -7.11 -2.27
C CYS A 243 1.44 -6.32 -2.97
N ALA A 244 0.17 -6.48 -2.59
CA ALA A 244 -0.89 -5.64 -3.14
C ALA A 244 -0.72 -4.17 -2.73
N LEU A 245 -1.07 -3.23 -3.60
CA LEU A 245 -1.24 -1.82 -3.21
C LEU A 245 -2.52 -1.68 -2.40
N LEU A 246 -2.39 -1.02 -1.25
CA LEU A 246 -3.46 -0.75 -0.29
C LEU A 246 -3.59 0.75 -0.06
N ALA A 247 -4.70 1.14 0.57
CA ALA A 247 -4.85 2.47 1.13
C ALA A 247 -5.74 2.47 2.38
N VAL A 248 -5.76 3.61 3.07
CA VAL A 248 -6.62 3.87 4.22
C VAL A 248 -6.98 5.36 4.31
N PHE A 249 -8.25 5.64 4.60
CA PHE A 249 -8.73 6.99 4.90
C PHE A 249 -8.61 7.27 6.39
N LEU A 250 -8.17 8.48 6.77
CA LEU A 250 -8.13 8.96 8.16
C LEU A 250 -8.75 10.36 8.25
N ASP A 251 -9.22 10.74 9.43
CA ASP A 251 -9.49 12.14 9.78
C ASP A 251 -8.25 12.78 10.43
N ASP A 252 -8.32 14.00 10.95
CA ASP A 252 -7.15 14.71 11.50
C ASP A 252 -6.72 14.26 12.90
N SER A 253 -7.49 13.38 13.55
CA SER A 253 -7.15 12.93 14.89
C SER A 253 -6.00 11.91 14.90
N ASP A 254 -5.32 11.77 16.04
CA ASP A 254 -4.24 10.79 16.21
C ASP A 254 -4.81 9.37 16.15
N PRO A 255 -4.48 8.58 15.11
CA PRO A 255 -5.04 7.24 14.95
C PRO A 255 -4.51 6.26 16.00
N SER A 256 -3.38 6.57 16.66
CA SER A 256 -2.76 5.70 17.68
C SER A 256 -3.66 5.51 18.92
N ASN A 257 -4.57 6.45 19.17
CA ASN A 257 -5.52 6.41 20.28
C ASN A 257 -6.90 5.88 19.87
N GLN A 258 -7.07 5.46 18.62
CA GLN A 258 -8.34 4.94 18.12
C GLN A 258 -8.38 3.42 18.15
N ALA A 259 -9.56 2.87 18.42
CA ALA A 259 -9.81 1.45 18.21
C ALA A 259 -9.76 1.13 16.71
N ALA A 260 -9.12 0.01 16.36
CA ALA A 260 -9.13 -0.47 14.98
C ALA A 260 -10.57 -0.84 14.55
N PRO A 261 -11.06 -0.36 13.39
CA PRO A 261 -12.35 -0.76 12.87
C PRO A 261 -12.34 -2.22 12.38
N GLY A 262 -13.52 -2.77 12.09
CA GLY A 262 -13.66 -4.11 11.52
C GLY A 262 -12.94 -4.25 10.18
N PRO A 263 -12.30 -5.40 9.88
CA PRO A 263 -11.51 -5.58 8.66
C PRO A 263 -12.39 -5.73 7.41
N LEU A 264 -11.84 -5.28 6.28
CA LEU A 264 -12.31 -5.67 4.94
C LEU A 264 -11.56 -6.92 4.48
N SER A 265 -12.18 -7.73 3.63
CA SER A 265 -11.57 -8.93 3.07
C SER A 265 -11.56 -8.89 1.54
N PHE A 266 -10.37 -9.11 0.99
CA PHE A 266 -10.05 -9.17 -0.43
C PHE A 266 -9.44 -10.54 -0.80
N ALA A 267 -9.85 -11.59 -0.07
CA ALA A 267 -9.31 -12.94 -0.20
C ALA A 267 -9.69 -13.60 -1.53
N THR A 268 -10.84 -13.25 -2.11
CA THR A 268 -11.34 -13.87 -3.35
C THR A 268 -11.13 -12.96 -4.57
N PRO A 269 -11.01 -13.51 -5.79
CA PRO A 269 -11.00 -12.70 -7.01
C PRO A 269 -12.18 -11.74 -7.10
N GLN A 270 -13.39 -12.19 -6.73
CA GLN A 270 -14.61 -11.38 -6.77
C GLN A 270 -14.54 -10.20 -5.81
N SER A 271 -14.01 -10.39 -4.60
CA SER A 271 -13.83 -9.30 -3.63
C SER A 271 -12.82 -8.25 -4.10
N ARG A 272 -11.89 -8.62 -5.00
CA ARG A 272 -10.89 -7.73 -5.59
C ARG A 272 -11.34 -7.05 -6.87
N ASP A 273 -12.45 -7.49 -7.47
CA ASP A 273 -12.99 -7.02 -8.75
C ASP A 273 -14.26 -6.20 -8.56
N TYR A 274 -14.23 -5.27 -7.60
CA TYR A 274 -15.39 -4.49 -7.18
C TYR A 274 -15.60 -3.29 -8.12
N GLU A 275 -16.85 -2.97 -8.45
CA GLU A 275 -17.13 -1.74 -9.20
C GLU A 275 -16.95 -0.49 -8.33
N SER A 276 -17.49 -0.54 -7.12
CA SER A 276 -17.43 0.56 -6.16
C SER A 276 -17.21 0.02 -4.74
N LEU A 277 -16.42 0.74 -3.95
CA LEU A 277 -16.14 0.43 -2.55
C LEU A 277 -16.30 1.71 -1.72
N SER A 278 -16.88 1.59 -0.52
CA SER A 278 -17.00 2.69 0.45
C SER A 278 -16.32 2.31 1.77
N PRO A 279 -14.98 2.36 1.86
CA PRO A 279 -14.27 2.07 3.10
C PRO A 279 -14.59 3.13 4.16
N GLY A 280 -14.72 2.73 5.42
CA GLY A 280 -14.76 3.66 6.55
C GLY A 280 -13.39 4.27 6.90
N LEU A 281 -13.38 5.22 7.83
CA LEU A 281 -12.12 5.71 8.42
C LEU A 281 -11.39 4.56 9.13
N GLY A 282 -10.07 4.50 8.95
CA GLY A 282 -9.21 3.46 9.50
C GLY A 282 -9.35 2.08 8.84
N GLN A 283 -10.33 1.86 7.96
CA GLN A 283 -10.44 0.59 7.25
C GLN A 283 -9.42 0.54 6.11
N VAL A 284 -8.49 -0.41 6.20
CA VAL A 284 -7.51 -0.67 5.14
C VAL A 284 -8.22 -1.37 3.99
N PHE A 285 -8.00 -0.89 2.76
CA PHE A 285 -8.65 -1.44 1.57
C PHE A 285 -7.66 -1.69 0.42
N PHE A 286 -8.01 -2.65 -0.42
CA PHE A 286 -7.26 -3.00 -1.63
C PHE A 286 -7.47 -1.94 -2.71
N ILE A 287 -6.40 -1.56 -3.41
CA ILE A 287 -6.47 -0.78 -4.66
C ILE A 287 -6.05 -1.65 -5.85
N GLY A 288 -4.99 -2.43 -5.68
CA GLY A 288 -4.42 -3.21 -6.78
C GLY A 288 -3.81 -2.30 -7.85
N THR A 289 -4.00 -2.68 -9.11
CA THR A 289 -3.70 -1.82 -10.26
C THR A 289 -4.73 -0.69 -10.46
N GLY A 290 -5.79 -0.66 -9.66
CA GLY A 290 -6.94 0.23 -9.82
C GLY A 290 -7.93 -0.20 -10.91
N LEU A 291 -7.74 -1.38 -11.49
CA LEU A 291 -8.54 -1.91 -12.59
C LEU A 291 -9.23 -3.21 -12.19
N ARG A 292 -10.44 -3.34 -12.70
CA ARG A 292 -11.26 -4.55 -12.73
C ARG A 292 -10.73 -5.55 -13.75
N SER A 293 -11.20 -6.79 -13.67
CA SER A 293 -10.88 -7.86 -14.61
C SER A 293 -11.31 -7.56 -16.05
N ASN A 294 -12.35 -6.72 -16.23
CA ASN A 294 -12.83 -6.26 -17.53
C ASN A 294 -12.09 -5.01 -18.05
N GLY A 295 -11.09 -4.49 -17.33
CA GLY A 295 -10.31 -3.32 -17.70
C GLY A 295 -10.93 -1.97 -17.31
N GLU A 296 -12.10 -1.95 -16.67
CA GLU A 296 -12.68 -0.72 -16.10
C GLU A 296 -12.01 -0.33 -14.79
N PHE A 297 -12.14 0.94 -14.39
CA PHE A 297 -11.59 1.40 -13.11
C PHE A 297 -12.45 0.95 -11.92
N HIS A 298 -11.79 0.57 -10.83
CA HIS A 298 -12.40 0.57 -9.50
C HIS A 298 -12.77 1.99 -9.10
N ARG A 299 -13.94 2.16 -8.46
CA ARG A 299 -14.33 3.41 -7.80
C ARG A 299 -14.24 3.25 -6.28
N VAL A 300 -13.63 4.22 -5.61
CA VAL A 300 -13.57 4.26 -4.14
C VAL A 300 -14.21 5.53 -3.64
N VAL A 301 -15.29 5.40 -2.88
CA VAL A 301 -16.04 6.53 -2.32
C VAL A 301 -15.33 7.04 -1.08
N VAL A 302 -15.07 8.35 -1.02
CA VAL A 302 -14.47 9.01 0.14
C VAL A 302 -15.47 8.98 1.31
N PRO A 303 -15.11 8.42 2.48
CA PRO A 303 -16.04 8.34 3.59
C PRO A 303 -16.26 9.71 4.25
N PRO A 304 -17.36 9.86 5.00
CA PRO A 304 -17.57 11.03 5.86
C PRO A 304 -16.37 11.29 6.76
N ARG A 305 -16.02 12.58 6.91
CA ARG A 305 -14.93 13.09 7.76
C ARG A 305 -13.51 12.70 7.33
N ALA A 306 -13.31 12.01 6.21
CA ALA A 306 -11.95 11.80 5.71
C ALA A 306 -11.31 13.13 5.34
N THR A 307 -10.13 13.38 5.90
CA THR A 307 -9.27 14.54 5.58
C THR A 307 -7.92 14.09 5.05
N ARG A 308 -7.58 12.80 5.22
CA ARG A 308 -6.30 12.21 4.79
C ARG A 308 -6.54 10.87 4.11
N LEU A 309 -5.73 10.59 3.10
CA LEU A 309 -5.62 9.28 2.44
C LEU A 309 -4.14 8.88 2.45
N TYR A 310 -3.86 7.63 2.78
CA TYR A 310 -2.51 7.08 2.75
C TYR A 310 -2.44 5.88 1.81
N PHE A 311 -1.34 5.78 1.05
CA PHE A 311 -1.02 4.64 0.19
C PHE A 311 0.10 3.80 0.78
N ALA A 312 -0.09 2.48 0.78
CA ALA A 312 0.80 1.51 1.40
C ALA A 312 0.82 0.19 0.63
N VAL A 313 1.67 -0.75 1.04
CA VAL A 313 1.79 -2.07 0.42
C VAL A 313 1.37 -3.16 1.41
N MET A 314 0.80 -4.26 0.93
CA MET A 314 0.47 -5.42 1.76
C MET A 314 1.68 -6.31 2.02
N ASP A 315 1.87 -6.65 3.29
CA ASP A 315 2.79 -7.65 3.82
C ASP A 315 2.19 -8.24 5.12
N THR A 316 2.80 -9.28 5.65
CA THR A 316 2.43 -9.87 6.94
C THR A 316 3.15 -9.16 8.08
N TYR A 317 4.43 -8.81 7.88
CA TYR A 317 5.33 -8.18 8.86
C TYR A 317 6.58 -7.64 8.16
N GLN A 318 7.37 -6.82 8.85
CA GLN A 318 8.68 -6.31 8.41
C GLN A 318 8.70 -5.66 7.01
N TRP A 319 8.02 -4.54 6.84
CA TRP A 319 8.08 -3.83 5.54
C TRP A 319 9.49 -3.32 5.20
N ASN A 320 10.41 -3.30 6.16
CA ASN A 320 11.76 -2.79 6.01
C ASN A 320 12.66 -3.52 4.99
N ASN A 321 12.33 -4.76 4.59
CA ASN A 321 13.08 -5.55 3.61
C ASN A 321 12.42 -5.58 2.22
N ASN A 322 11.27 -4.92 2.07
CA ASN A 322 10.55 -4.83 0.81
C ASN A 322 11.29 -3.93 -0.17
N LEU A 323 11.26 -4.28 -1.46
CA LEU A 323 11.96 -3.58 -2.52
C LEU A 323 11.03 -3.14 -3.64
N GLY A 324 11.45 -2.07 -4.33
CA GLY A 324 10.70 -1.46 -5.42
C GLY A 324 9.68 -0.45 -4.91
N GLY A 325 8.61 -0.29 -5.69
CA GLY A 325 7.56 0.68 -5.43
C GLY A 325 6.72 0.91 -6.66
N VAL A 326 5.58 1.57 -6.45
CA VAL A 326 4.63 1.90 -7.50
C VAL A 326 4.39 3.39 -7.56
N ARG A 327 4.11 3.89 -8.75
CA ARG A 327 3.55 5.22 -8.93
C ARG A 327 2.04 5.09 -9.02
N VAL A 328 1.35 5.84 -8.17
CA VAL A 328 -0.11 5.92 -8.12
C VAL A 328 -0.49 7.28 -8.69
N GLN A 329 -1.30 7.29 -9.74
CA GLN A 329 -2.00 8.47 -10.20
C GLN A 329 -3.44 8.37 -9.73
N MET A 330 -3.81 9.28 -8.84
CA MET A 330 -5.16 9.38 -8.28
C MET A 330 -5.95 10.40 -9.07
N PHE A 331 -7.21 10.10 -9.36
CA PHE A 331 -8.14 11.03 -9.96
C PHE A 331 -9.42 11.12 -9.13
N GLY A 332 -9.89 12.33 -8.88
CA GLY A 332 -11.25 12.55 -8.41
C GLY A 332 -12.23 12.58 -9.57
N ILE A 333 -13.32 11.85 -9.44
CA ILE A 333 -14.43 11.86 -10.40
C ILE A 333 -15.70 12.32 -9.71
N ASN A 334 -16.49 13.13 -10.42
CA ASN A 334 -17.85 13.41 -9.99
C ASN A 334 -18.69 12.13 -10.15
N PRO A 335 -19.60 11.85 -9.20
CA PRO A 335 -20.52 10.73 -9.31
C PRO A 335 -21.42 10.85 -10.54
#